data_AF-A0A8C0R497-F1
#
_entry.id   AF-A0A8C0R497-F1
#
_cell.length_a   1.000
_cell.length_b   1.000
_cell.length_c   1.000
_cell.angle_alpha   90.00
_cell.angle_beta   90.00
_cell.angle_gamma   90.00
#
_symmetry.space_group_name_H-M   'P 1'
#
loop_
_entity.id
_entity.type
_entity.pdbx_description
1 polymer ?
#
loop_
_entity_poly.entity_id
_entity_poly.type
_entity_poly.pdbx_seq_one_letter_code
_entity_poly.pdbx_strand_id
1 'polypeptide(L)'
;MAALTQSPQFQKLQKWHREQGSDLNLRRLFEGDKERFNRFSLNLNTNHGHILVDYSKNLVTDTVMQMLVDLAKSRGVEAARERMFSGEKINFTEDRAVLHVALRNRSNTPILVDGKDVMPEVNRVLEKMKSFCQRVRSGEWKGYSGKPITDVINIGIGGSDLGPLMVTEALKPYSSGGPRVWFVSNIDGTHISKTLAALNPESSLFIIASKTFTTQETITNAETAKEWFLLSAKDPSAVAKHFVALSTNTTKVKEFGIDPQNMFEFWDVSKSMTTVPQMRGLRGLGMTVGHRNMGLGPGSEA
;
A
#
# COMPACT_ATOMS: atom_id res chain seq x y z
N MET A 1 1.47 8.00 -34.85
CA MET A 1 2.60 8.08 -33.88
C MET A 1 2.03 8.40 -32.50
N ALA A 2 2.71 8.02 -31.42
CA ALA A 2 2.26 8.32 -30.05
C ALA A 2 2.60 9.76 -29.65
N ALA A 3 1.85 10.33 -28.69
CA ALA A 3 2.00 11.72 -28.25
C ALA A 3 3.43 12.07 -27.76
N LEU A 4 4.16 11.11 -27.19
CA LEU A 4 5.57 11.29 -26.81
C LEU A 4 6.47 11.50 -28.03
N THR A 5 6.39 10.61 -29.03
CA THR A 5 7.23 10.65 -30.23
C THR A 5 6.98 11.87 -31.13
N GLN A 6 5.83 12.52 -30.96
CA GLN A 6 5.47 13.76 -31.67
C GLN A 6 5.92 15.03 -30.92
N SER A 7 6.40 14.93 -29.67
CA SER A 7 6.87 16.09 -28.91
C SER A 7 8.18 16.63 -29.50
N PRO A 8 8.26 17.95 -29.82
CA PRO A 8 9.50 18.57 -30.27
C PRO A 8 10.65 18.41 -29.27
N GLN A 9 10.35 18.47 -27.97
CA GLN A 9 11.33 18.28 -26.88
C GLN A 9 11.88 16.85 -26.89
N PHE A 10 11.03 15.85 -27.10
CA PHE A 10 11.47 14.46 -27.21
C PHE A 10 12.32 14.23 -28.46
N GLN A 11 11.90 14.80 -29.60
CA GLN A 11 12.66 14.72 -30.85
C GLN A 11 14.03 15.40 -30.73
N LYS A 12 14.11 16.55 -30.05
CA LYS A 12 15.36 17.24 -29.72
C LYS A 12 16.27 16.35 -28.85
N LEU A 13 15.75 15.77 -27.79
CA LEU A 13 16.49 14.85 -26.91
C LEU A 13 16.99 13.62 -27.68
N GLN A 14 16.14 13.02 -28.51
CA GLN A 14 16.49 11.84 -29.32
C GLN A 14 17.54 12.18 -30.40
N LYS A 15 17.47 13.36 -31.01
CA LYS A 15 18.48 13.86 -31.93
C LYS A 15 19.82 14.03 -31.20
N TRP A 16 19.81 14.74 -30.07
CA TRP A 16 21.02 14.93 -29.25
C TRP A 16 21.65 13.60 -28.83
N HIS A 17 20.84 12.63 -28.39
CA HIS A 17 21.33 11.29 -28.04
C HIS A 17 21.99 10.58 -29.22
N ARG A 18 21.41 10.67 -30.43
CA ARG A 18 22.02 10.08 -31.64
C ARG A 18 23.35 10.74 -32.02
N GLU A 19 23.47 12.04 -31.78
CA GLU A 19 24.64 12.82 -32.19
C GLU A 19 25.77 12.79 -31.15
N GLN A 20 25.46 12.69 -29.86
CA GLN A 20 26.41 12.92 -28.77
C GLN A 20 26.33 11.85 -27.66
N GLY A 21 25.34 10.96 -27.68
CA GLY A 21 25.11 9.99 -26.60
C GLY A 21 26.26 9.00 -26.44
N SER A 22 26.95 8.65 -27.53
CA SER A 22 28.12 7.76 -27.51
C SER A 22 29.33 8.37 -26.80
N ASP A 23 29.40 9.69 -26.69
CA ASP A 23 30.52 10.39 -26.07
C ASP A 23 30.41 10.44 -24.55
N LEU A 24 29.25 10.08 -24.00
CA LEU A 24 29.02 10.03 -22.57
C LEU A 24 29.78 8.85 -21.94
N ASN A 25 30.79 9.20 -21.15
CA ASN A 25 31.54 8.25 -20.34
C ASN A 25 31.53 8.70 -18.88
N LEU A 26 30.97 7.87 -17.99
CA LEU A 26 30.83 8.23 -16.57
C LEU A 26 32.15 8.65 -15.94
N ARG A 27 33.24 7.91 -16.17
CA ARG A 27 34.55 8.24 -15.59
C ARG A 27 35.00 9.64 -16.03
N ARG A 28 34.96 9.93 -17.34
CA ARG A 28 35.32 11.25 -17.88
C ARG A 28 34.40 12.36 -17.36
N LEU A 29 33.11 12.09 -17.18
CA LEU A 29 32.17 13.06 -16.61
C LEU A 29 32.50 13.42 -15.16
N PHE A 30 32.97 12.48 -14.35
CA PHE A 30 33.45 12.76 -12.98
C PHE A 30 34.85 13.39 -12.96
N GLU A 31 35.74 12.99 -13.86
CA GLU A 31 37.07 13.59 -13.97
C GLU A 31 36.99 15.06 -14.38
N GLY A 32 36.09 15.37 -15.32
CA GLY A 32 35.87 16.70 -15.88
C GLY A 32 35.01 17.64 -15.03
N ASP A 33 34.31 17.14 -14.02
CA ASP A 33 33.51 17.95 -13.08
C ASP A 33 33.68 17.44 -11.64
N LYS A 34 34.52 18.13 -10.86
CA LYS A 34 34.77 17.80 -9.44
C LYS A 34 33.54 18.00 -8.56
N GLU A 35 32.59 18.84 -8.99
CA GLU A 35 31.35 19.15 -8.27
C GLU A 35 30.17 18.28 -8.73
N ARG A 36 30.40 17.29 -9.60
CA ARG A 36 29.35 16.47 -10.20
C ARG A 36 28.41 15.84 -9.17
N PHE A 37 28.96 15.31 -8.08
CA PHE A 37 28.12 14.75 -7.01
C PHE A 37 27.19 15.80 -6.40
N ASN A 38 27.71 16.98 -6.05
CA ASN A 38 26.93 18.06 -5.45
C ASN A 38 25.85 18.58 -6.39
N ARG A 39 26.14 18.66 -7.70
CA ARG A 39 25.22 19.17 -8.72
C ARG A 39 24.15 18.15 -9.14
N PHE A 40 24.46 16.86 -9.10
CA PHE A 40 23.59 15.76 -9.53
C PHE A 40 23.15 14.88 -8.35
N SER A 41 22.93 15.50 -7.19
CA SER A 41 22.30 14.85 -6.05
C SER A 41 21.27 15.76 -5.39
N LEU A 42 20.33 15.15 -4.68
CA LEU A 42 19.38 15.86 -3.82
C LEU A 42 19.48 15.27 -2.41
N ASN A 43 19.80 16.10 -1.43
CA ASN A 43 19.74 15.72 -0.02
C ASN A 43 18.46 16.27 0.58
N LEU A 44 17.48 15.39 0.80
CA LEU A 44 16.17 15.75 1.33
C LEU A 44 16.16 15.54 2.84
N ASN A 45 16.00 16.62 3.60
CA ASN A 45 15.75 16.54 5.04
C ASN A 45 14.24 16.38 5.28
N THR A 46 13.83 15.28 5.90
CA THR A 46 12.44 14.97 6.22
C THR A 46 12.02 15.40 7.63
N ASN A 47 12.92 16.04 8.40
CA ASN A 47 12.85 16.23 9.85
C ASN A 47 12.91 14.95 10.70
N HIS A 48 12.90 13.77 10.06
CA HIS A 48 13.01 12.45 10.68
C HIS A 48 14.17 11.62 10.10
N GLY A 49 15.10 12.28 9.41
CA GLY A 49 16.20 11.66 8.70
C GLY A 49 16.39 12.24 7.31
N HIS A 50 17.51 11.88 6.72
CA HIS A 50 17.90 12.33 5.39
C HIS A 50 17.64 11.24 4.35
N ILE A 51 17.19 11.65 3.17
CA ILE A 51 17.16 10.81 1.98
C ILE A 51 18.09 11.46 0.95
N LEU A 52 19.22 10.81 0.68
CA LEU A 52 20.13 11.19 -0.39
C LEU A 52 19.73 10.48 -1.67
N VAL A 53 19.27 11.25 -2.66
CA VAL A 53 19.08 10.77 -4.04
C VAL A 53 20.30 11.20 -4.84
N ASP A 54 21.32 10.35 -4.86
CA ASP A 54 22.50 10.52 -5.71
C ASP A 54 22.22 9.94 -7.11
N TYR A 55 22.05 10.82 -8.10
CA TYR A 55 21.89 10.44 -9.51
C TYR A 55 23.10 10.86 -10.36
N SER A 56 24.23 11.22 -9.74
CA SER A 56 25.45 11.66 -10.42
C SER A 56 26.11 10.58 -11.27
N LYS A 57 25.87 9.31 -10.95
CA LYS A 57 26.37 8.13 -11.69
C LYS A 57 25.50 7.73 -12.88
N ASN A 58 24.64 8.64 -13.36
CA ASN A 58 23.90 8.47 -14.62
C ASN A 58 24.62 9.14 -15.79
N LEU A 59 24.40 8.59 -17.00
CA LEU A 59 24.92 9.14 -18.26
C LEU A 59 24.13 10.40 -18.67
N VAL A 60 24.32 11.47 -17.90
CA VAL A 60 23.65 12.76 -18.10
C VAL A 60 24.63 13.91 -17.90
N THR A 61 24.39 15.00 -18.62
CA THR A 61 25.02 16.31 -18.43
C THR A 61 23.96 17.33 -18.04
N ASP A 62 24.34 18.57 -17.74
CA ASP A 62 23.38 19.64 -17.48
C ASP A 62 22.41 19.85 -18.65
N THR A 63 22.94 19.82 -19.87
CA THR A 63 22.14 19.93 -21.10
C THR A 63 21.10 18.81 -21.19
N VAL A 64 21.47 17.57 -20.85
CA VAL A 64 20.54 16.44 -20.86
C VAL A 64 19.47 16.61 -19.78
N MET A 65 19.85 16.98 -18.56
CA MET A 65 18.89 17.23 -17.48
C MET A 65 17.91 18.35 -17.83
N GLN A 66 18.39 19.44 -18.42
CA GLN A 66 17.53 20.53 -18.89
C GLN A 66 16.54 20.05 -19.95
N MET A 67 17.00 19.28 -20.96
CA MET A 67 16.11 18.73 -21.99
C MET A 67 15.06 17.76 -21.40
N LEU A 68 15.42 16.96 -20.39
CA LEU A 68 14.50 16.06 -19.70
C LEU A 68 13.45 16.84 -18.90
N VAL A 69 13.85 17.91 -18.19
CA VAL A 69 12.92 18.78 -17.46
C VAL A 69 12.00 19.53 -18.42
N ASP A 70 12.52 20.05 -19.53
CA ASP A 70 11.72 20.72 -20.57
C ASP A 70 10.70 19.76 -21.19
N LEU A 71 11.10 18.50 -21.42
CA LEU A 71 10.19 17.44 -21.86
C LEU A 71 9.10 17.17 -20.83
N ALA A 72 9.43 17.07 -19.54
CA ALA A 72 8.43 16.87 -18.49
C ALA A 72 7.39 18.01 -18.47
N LYS A 73 7.85 19.26 -18.59
CA LYS A 73 6.98 20.44 -18.71
C LYS A 73 6.09 20.37 -19.95
N SER A 74 6.67 20.10 -21.13
CA SER A 74 5.90 20.03 -22.38
C SER A 74 4.92 18.85 -22.45
N ARG A 75 5.13 17.82 -21.64
CA ARG A 75 4.21 16.70 -21.47
C ARG A 75 3.13 16.93 -20.41
N GLY A 76 3.11 18.11 -19.78
CA GLY A 76 2.08 18.52 -18.84
C GLY A 76 2.13 17.77 -17.51
N VAL A 77 3.31 17.36 -17.05
CA VAL A 77 3.47 16.62 -15.78
C VAL A 77 2.92 17.40 -14.59
N GLU A 78 3.15 18.71 -14.52
CA GLU A 78 2.64 19.55 -13.43
C GLU A 78 1.12 19.62 -13.43
N ALA A 79 0.49 19.86 -14.58
CA ALA A 79 -0.97 19.84 -14.70
C ALA A 79 -1.54 18.47 -14.35
N ALA A 80 -0.96 17.37 -14.85
CA ALA A 80 -1.41 16.02 -14.52
C ALA A 80 -1.26 15.69 -13.02
N ARG A 81 -0.21 16.19 -12.37
CA ARG A 81 -0.04 16.10 -10.91
C ARG A 81 -1.18 16.83 -10.20
N GLU A 82 -1.48 18.08 -10.53
CA GLU A 82 -2.57 18.83 -9.87
C GLU A 82 -3.92 18.12 -10.02
N ARG A 83 -4.24 17.61 -11.21
CA ARG A 83 -5.46 16.82 -11.46
C ARG A 83 -5.54 15.57 -10.56
N MET A 84 -4.40 14.92 -10.30
CA MET A 84 -4.35 13.78 -9.36
C MET A 84 -4.65 14.24 -7.93
N PHE A 85 -4.01 15.31 -7.47
CA PHE A 85 -4.16 15.80 -6.09
C PHE A 85 -5.53 16.43 -5.82
N SER A 86 -6.18 16.99 -6.83
CA SER A 86 -7.52 17.59 -6.73
C SER A 86 -8.68 16.58 -6.76
N GLY A 87 -8.40 15.31 -7.08
CA GLY A 87 -9.41 14.26 -7.16
C GLY A 87 -10.11 14.12 -8.51
N GLU A 88 -9.57 14.71 -9.57
CA GLU A 88 -10.10 14.48 -10.92
C GLU A 88 -9.98 13.02 -11.36
N LYS A 89 -10.88 12.62 -12.26
CA LYS A 89 -10.96 11.26 -12.80
C LYS A 89 -9.89 10.97 -13.86
N ILE A 90 -8.62 11.01 -13.45
CA ILE A 90 -7.48 10.80 -14.35
C ILE A 90 -7.31 9.34 -14.79
N ASN A 91 -7.94 8.37 -14.11
CA ASN A 91 -8.08 7.01 -14.62
C ASN A 91 -9.28 6.98 -15.58
N PHE A 92 -9.04 7.48 -16.79
CA PHE A 92 -10.06 7.72 -17.80
C PHE A 92 -10.69 6.45 -18.37
N THR A 93 -10.02 5.29 -18.32
CA THR A 93 -10.58 4.01 -18.82
C THR A 93 -11.63 3.42 -17.88
N GLU A 94 -11.58 3.76 -16.59
CA GLU A 94 -12.54 3.29 -15.59
C GLU A 94 -13.39 4.42 -15.01
N ASP A 95 -13.26 5.64 -15.53
CA ASP A 95 -13.89 6.88 -15.02
C ASP A 95 -13.70 7.08 -13.51
N ARG A 96 -12.43 7.08 -13.04
CA ARG A 96 -12.11 7.09 -11.60
C ARG A 96 -11.03 8.10 -11.21
N ALA A 97 -11.17 8.64 -10.00
CA ALA A 97 -10.12 9.38 -9.31
C ALA A 97 -8.95 8.47 -8.89
N VAL A 98 -7.77 9.05 -8.70
CA VAL A 98 -6.55 8.34 -8.26
C VAL A 98 -5.97 9.02 -7.02
N LEU A 99 -6.39 8.57 -5.84
CA LEU A 99 -6.21 9.31 -4.58
C LEU A 99 -5.50 8.54 -3.46
N HIS A 100 -4.42 7.82 -3.77
CA HIS A 100 -3.55 7.27 -2.73
C HIS A 100 -2.94 8.36 -1.83
N VAL A 101 -2.78 9.59 -2.35
CA VAL A 101 -2.34 10.76 -1.58
C VAL A 101 -3.30 11.15 -0.45
N ALA A 102 -4.62 10.99 -0.64
CA ALA A 102 -5.61 11.31 0.39
C ALA A 102 -5.46 10.41 1.62
N LEU A 103 -5.02 9.16 1.43
CA LEU A 103 -4.90 8.14 2.49
C LEU A 103 -3.83 8.46 3.52
N ARG A 104 -2.88 9.30 3.13
CA ARG A 104 -1.75 9.76 3.94
C ARG A 104 -1.72 11.28 4.06
N ASN A 105 -2.82 11.95 3.75
CA ASN A 105 -2.95 13.39 3.88
C ASN A 105 -3.08 13.77 5.36
N ARG A 106 -1.94 13.95 6.04
CA ARG A 106 -1.89 14.32 7.46
C ARG A 106 -2.33 15.75 7.73
N SER A 107 -2.33 16.62 6.70
CA SER A 107 -2.80 17.99 6.82
C SER A 107 -4.33 18.10 6.90
N ASN A 108 -5.05 17.05 6.51
CA ASN A 108 -6.51 17.03 6.40
C ASN A 108 -7.10 18.14 5.50
N THR A 109 -6.31 18.74 4.61
CA THR A 109 -6.87 19.62 3.57
C THR A 109 -7.91 18.84 2.75
N PRO A 110 -9.11 19.39 2.52
CA PRO A 110 -10.17 18.70 1.79
C PRO A 110 -9.72 18.25 0.39
N ILE A 111 -10.12 17.04 0.00
CA ILE A 111 -9.92 16.52 -1.36
C ILE A 111 -11.27 16.02 -1.87
N LEU A 112 -11.76 16.62 -2.94
CA LEU A 112 -13.12 16.39 -3.41
C LEU A 112 -13.17 15.31 -4.49
N VAL A 113 -14.14 14.41 -4.36
CA VAL A 113 -14.57 13.51 -5.44
C VAL A 113 -16.07 13.68 -5.59
N ASP A 114 -16.53 13.98 -6.81
CA ASP A 114 -17.94 14.25 -7.11
C ASP A 114 -18.57 15.28 -6.14
N GLY A 115 -17.80 16.32 -5.79
CA GLY A 115 -18.23 17.41 -4.90
C GLY A 115 -18.18 17.10 -3.39
N LYS A 116 -17.77 15.89 -2.99
CA LYS A 116 -17.70 15.48 -1.58
C LYS A 116 -16.27 15.28 -1.11
N ASP A 117 -15.94 15.82 0.05
CA ASP A 117 -14.64 15.58 0.70
C ASP A 117 -14.51 14.14 1.17
N VAL A 118 -13.39 13.49 0.81
CA VAL A 118 -13.10 12.10 1.16
C VAL A 118 -12.40 11.95 2.51
N MET A 119 -11.80 13.03 3.05
CA MET A 119 -10.99 12.97 4.27
C MET A 119 -11.74 12.50 5.52
N PRO A 120 -13.01 12.88 5.78
CA PRO A 120 -13.75 12.38 6.94
C PRO A 120 -13.86 10.85 6.97
N GLU A 121 -14.16 10.25 5.81
CA GLU A 121 -14.31 8.80 5.68
C GLU A 121 -12.95 8.09 5.77
N VAL A 122 -11.89 8.65 5.18
CA VAL A 122 -10.51 8.17 5.36
C VAL A 122 -10.16 8.09 6.85
N ASN A 123 -10.39 9.17 7.60
CA ASN A 123 -10.06 9.23 9.01
C ASN A 123 -10.93 8.32 9.87
N ARG A 124 -12.23 8.18 9.56
CA ARG A 124 -13.13 7.24 10.25
C ARG A 124 -12.60 5.80 10.16
N VAL A 125 -12.15 5.39 8.98
CA VAL A 125 -11.58 4.05 8.78
C VAL A 125 -10.25 3.89 9.50
N LEU A 126 -9.39 4.91 9.49
CA LEU A 126 -8.12 4.88 10.24
C LEU A 126 -8.33 4.76 11.75
N GLU A 127 -9.33 5.44 12.31
CA GLU A 127 -9.67 5.34 13.74
C GLU A 127 -10.24 3.95 14.08
N LYS A 128 -11.12 3.42 13.22
CA LYS A 128 -11.61 2.04 13.35
C LYS A 128 -10.46 1.03 13.35
N MET A 129 -9.47 1.22 12.47
CA MET A 129 -8.27 0.39 12.44
C MET A 129 -7.45 0.50 13.72
N LYS A 130 -7.25 1.71 14.22
CA LYS A 130 -6.51 1.96 15.47
C LYS A 130 -7.17 1.25 16.65
N SER A 131 -8.48 1.42 16.81
CA SER A 131 -9.28 0.75 17.86
C SER A 131 -9.15 -0.78 17.77
N PHE A 132 -9.31 -1.36 16.57
CA PHE A 132 -9.16 -2.79 16.38
C PHE A 132 -7.74 -3.30 16.70
N CYS A 133 -6.71 -2.61 16.18
CA CYS A 133 -5.32 -2.99 16.44
C CYS A 133 -4.99 -2.93 17.94
N GLN A 134 -5.53 -1.94 18.67
CA GLN A 134 -5.35 -1.85 20.12
C GLN A 134 -5.96 -3.07 20.82
N ARG A 135 -7.21 -3.42 20.50
CA ARG A 135 -7.90 -4.57 21.09
C ARG A 135 -7.18 -5.89 20.83
N VAL A 136 -6.68 -6.09 19.61
CA VAL A 136 -5.91 -7.31 19.26
C VAL A 136 -4.58 -7.35 19.99
N ARG A 137 -3.78 -6.26 19.93
CA ARG A 137 -2.44 -6.21 20.53
C ARG A 137 -2.45 -6.23 22.06
N SER A 138 -3.47 -5.64 22.71
CA SER A 138 -3.62 -5.70 24.16
C SER A 138 -4.07 -7.08 24.65
N GLY A 139 -4.53 -7.95 23.73
CA GLY A 139 -5.14 -9.21 24.06
C GLY A 139 -6.58 -9.08 24.59
N GLU A 140 -7.20 -7.90 24.52
CA GLU A 140 -8.62 -7.69 24.84
C GLU A 140 -9.53 -8.43 23.84
N TRP A 141 -9.16 -8.44 22.56
CA TRP A 141 -9.82 -9.26 21.56
C TRP A 141 -9.53 -10.73 21.83
N LYS A 142 -10.58 -11.48 22.19
CA LYS A 142 -10.49 -12.91 22.48
C LYS A 142 -11.01 -13.75 21.32
N GLY A 143 -10.34 -14.87 21.07
CA GLY A 143 -10.85 -15.94 20.24
C GLY A 143 -12.05 -16.64 20.88
N TYR A 144 -12.57 -17.66 20.20
CA TYR A 144 -13.79 -18.36 20.60
C TYR A 144 -13.66 -19.06 21.96
N SER A 145 -12.46 -19.47 22.35
CA SER A 145 -12.16 -20.09 23.65
C SER A 145 -11.75 -19.11 24.75
N GLY A 146 -11.76 -17.80 24.48
CA GLY A 146 -11.35 -16.77 25.44
C GLY A 146 -9.84 -16.46 25.45
N LYS A 147 -9.03 -17.14 24.63
CA LYS A 147 -7.58 -16.87 24.49
C LYS A 147 -7.33 -15.59 23.68
N PRO A 148 -6.25 -14.83 23.98
CA PRO A 148 -5.83 -13.71 23.13
C PRO A 148 -5.31 -14.21 21.77
N ILE A 149 -5.37 -13.35 20.76
CA ILE A 149 -4.83 -13.64 19.42
C ILE A 149 -3.29 -13.60 19.44
N THR A 150 -2.66 -14.64 18.92
CA THR A 150 -1.19 -14.76 18.79
C THR A 150 -0.72 -14.69 17.35
N ASP A 151 -1.59 -15.01 16.40
CA ASP A 151 -1.29 -15.13 14.98
C ASP A 151 -2.34 -14.38 14.16
N VAL A 152 -1.87 -13.59 13.20
CA VAL A 152 -2.69 -12.86 12.25
C VAL A 152 -2.33 -13.33 10.84
N ILE A 153 -3.33 -13.76 10.08
CA ILE A 153 -3.15 -14.35 8.76
C ILE A 153 -3.84 -13.46 7.73
N ASN A 154 -3.06 -12.83 6.87
CA ASN A 154 -3.60 -12.07 5.74
C ASN A 154 -3.81 -13.01 4.54
N ILE A 155 -5.06 -13.14 4.11
CA ILE A 155 -5.43 -13.89 2.90
C ILE A 155 -5.78 -12.89 1.79
N GLY A 156 -4.97 -12.86 0.73
CA GLY A 156 -5.19 -11.98 -0.41
C GLY A 156 -4.12 -12.14 -1.46
N ILE A 157 -4.37 -11.69 -2.69
CA ILE A 157 -3.42 -11.80 -3.80
C ILE A 157 -3.03 -10.43 -4.39
N GLY A 158 -1.86 -10.36 -5.01
CA GLY A 158 -1.35 -9.18 -5.70
C GLY A 158 -1.19 -7.99 -4.76
N GLY A 159 -1.91 -6.89 -5.04
CA GLY A 159 -1.86 -5.70 -4.19
C GLY A 159 -2.38 -5.92 -2.75
N SER A 160 -3.22 -6.94 -2.52
CA SER A 160 -3.67 -7.32 -1.17
C SER A 160 -2.62 -8.07 -0.34
N ASP A 161 -1.46 -8.41 -0.92
CA ASP A 161 -0.46 -9.27 -0.31
C ASP A 161 0.91 -8.60 -0.23
N LEU A 162 1.47 -8.23 -1.39
CA LEU A 162 2.87 -7.80 -1.51
C LEU A 162 3.20 -6.57 -0.67
N GLY A 163 2.28 -5.60 -0.59
CA GLY A 163 2.47 -4.40 0.24
C GLY A 163 2.58 -4.73 1.72
N PRO A 164 1.54 -5.31 2.34
CA PRO A 164 1.59 -5.82 3.72
C PRO A 164 2.82 -6.69 4.02
N LEU A 165 3.13 -7.67 3.16
CA LEU A 165 4.28 -8.57 3.33
C LEU A 165 5.60 -7.80 3.36
N MET A 166 5.86 -6.99 2.32
CA MET A 166 7.12 -6.25 2.19
C MET A 166 7.36 -5.33 3.39
N VAL A 167 6.35 -4.58 3.83
CA VAL A 167 6.54 -3.61 4.91
C VAL A 167 6.67 -4.29 6.27
N THR A 168 5.95 -5.39 6.53
CA THR A 168 6.09 -6.12 7.80
C THR A 168 7.45 -6.80 7.93
N GLU A 169 8.04 -7.26 6.82
CA GLU A 169 9.42 -7.74 6.78
C GLU A 169 10.43 -6.60 6.97
N ALA A 170 10.28 -5.48 6.25
CA ALA A 170 11.19 -4.34 6.38
C ALA A 170 11.18 -3.69 7.78
N LEU A 171 10.02 -3.71 8.46
CA LEU A 171 9.83 -3.13 9.78
C LEU A 171 9.81 -4.17 10.91
N LYS A 172 10.37 -5.37 10.68
CA LYS A 172 10.43 -6.45 11.69
C LYS A 172 10.96 -6.00 13.06
N PRO A 173 11.99 -5.13 13.17
CA PRO A 173 12.48 -4.66 14.47
C PRO A 173 11.43 -3.90 15.31
N TYR A 174 10.41 -3.35 14.66
CA TYR A 174 9.33 -2.60 15.31
C TYR A 174 8.14 -3.49 15.73
N SER A 175 8.25 -4.82 15.57
CA SER A 175 7.13 -5.75 15.80
C SER A 175 6.94 -6.20 17.26
N SER A 176 7.74 -5.68 18.19
CA SER A 176 7.67 -6.08 19.60
C SER A 176 6.27 -5.91 20.21
N GLY A 177 5.84 -6.92 20.96
CA GLY A 177 4.50 -6.99 21.56
C GLY A 177 3.35 -7.15 20.56
N GLY A 178 3.63 -7.39 19.28
CA GLY A 178 2.62 -7.71 18.26
C GLY A 178 2.42 -9.23 18.06
N PRO A 179 1.28 -9.65 17.49
CA PRO A 179 1.09 -11.03 17.04
C PRO A 179 2.04 -11.36 15.88
N ARG A 180 2.29 -12.66 15.67
CA ARG A 180 2.96 -13.13 14.45
C ARG A 180 2.06 -12.87 13.25
N VAL A 181 2.68 -12.56 12.11
CA VAL A 181 1.95 -12.38 10.85
C VAL A 181 2.31 -13.43 9.83
N TRP A 182 1.28 -13.88 9.12
CA TRP A 182 1.36 -14.87 8.05
C TRP A 182 0.65 -14.31 6.82
N PHE A 183 1.13 -14.69 5.64
CA PHE A 183 0.59 -14.25 4.36
C PHE A 183 0.24 -15.48 3.54
N VAL A 184 -0.99 -15.53 3.02
CA VAL A 184 -1.47 -16.58 2.12
C VAL A 184 -2.06 -15.92 0.89
N SER A 185 -1.45 -16.19 -0.25
CA SER A 185 -1.79 -15.50 -1.50
C SER A 185 -1.93 -16.39 -2.71
N ASN A 186 -1.18 -17.49 -2.76
CA ASN A 186 -1.21 -18.42 -3.87
C ASN A 186 -2.45 -19.32 -3.76
N ILE A 187 -3.05 -19.67 -4.91
CA ILE A 187 -4.15 -20.63 -4.98
C ILE A 187 -3.68 -22.08 -4.89
N ASP A 188 -2.38 -22.33 -5.10
CA ASP A 188 -1.76 -23.60 -4.75
C ASP A 188 -2.02 -23.91 -3.27
N GLY A 189 -2.76 -25.00 -3.02
CA GLY A 189 -3.19 -25.43 -1.70
C GLY A 189 -2.03 -25.65 -0.72
N THR A 190 -0.82 -25.88 -1.21
CA THR A 190 0.39 -25.93 -0.39
C THR A 190 0.55 -24.69 0.49
N HIS A 191 0.19 -23.50 -0.03
CA HIS A 191 0.37 -22.25 0.68
C HIS A 191 -0.52 -22.15 1.92
N ILE A 192 -1.82 -22.46 1.79
CA ILE A 192 -2.73 -22.43 2.93
C ILE A 192 -2.48 -23.63 3.85
N SER A 193 -2.27 -24.84 3.31
CA SER A 193 -2.07 -26.05 4.12
C SER A 193 -0.84 -25.96 5.02
N LYS A 194 0.31 -25.51 4.51
CA LYS A 194 1.53 -25.36 5.32
C LYS A 194 1.37 -24.30 6.41
N THR A 195 0.58 -23.25 6.13
CA THR A 195 0.34 -22.16 7.06
C THR A 195 -0.57 -22.63 8.19
N LEU A 196 -1.71 -23.26 7.87
CA LEU A 196 -2.64 -23.79 8.85
C LEU A 196 -2.03 -24.88 9.73
N ALA A 197 -1.10 -25.68 9.21
CA ALA A 197 -0.39 -26.71 9.99
C ALA A 197 0.45 -26.14 11.16
N ALA A 198 0.82 -24.86 11.12
CA ALA A 198 1.58 -24.18 12.16
C ALA A 198 0.71 -23.36 13.14
N LEU A 199 -0.61 -23.36 12.96
CA LEU A 199 -1.53 -22.43 13.62
C LEU A 199 -2.48 -23.13 14.60
N ASN A 200 -2.92 -22.37 15.62
CA ASN A 200 -3.96 -22.81 16.55
C ASN A 200 -5.29 -22.07 16.25
N PRO A 201 -6.39 -22.78 15.96
CA PRO A 201 -7.70 -22.17 15.71
C PRO A 201 -8.19 -21.23 16.83
N GLU A 202 -7.80 -21.47 18.09
CA GLU A 202 -8.22 -20.69 19.24
C GLU A 202 -7.58 -19.28 19.31
N SER A 203 -6.43 -19.08 18.68
CA SER A 203 -5.63 -17.85 18.78
C SER A 203 -5.19 -17.27 17.43
N SER A 204 -5.81 -17.73 16.33
CA SER A 204 -5.52 -17.27 14.96
C SER A 204 -6.63 -16.35 14.44
N LEU A 205 -6.26 -15.18 13.93
CA LEU A 205 -7.17 -14.20 13.34
C LEU A 205 -6.90 -14.07 11.83
N PHE A 206 -7.92 -14.30 11.01
CA PHE A 206 -7.85 -14.20 9.55
C PHE A 206 -8.36 -12.85 9.07
N ILE A 207 -7.55 -12.19 8.24
CA ILE A 207 -7.92 -10.98 7.49
C ILE A 207 -8.14 -11.38 6.03
N ILE A 208 -9.39 -11.25 5.55
CA ILE A 208 -9.71 -11.52 4.16
C ILE A 208 -9.60 -10.22 3.36
N ALA A 209 -8.54 -10.10 2.56
CA ALA A 209 -8.20 -8.89 1.82
C ALA A 209 -8.57 -8.99 0.34
N SER A 210 -9.80 -8.59 -0.01
CA SER A 210 -10.27 -8.52 -1.40
C SER A 210 -11.23 -7.36 -1.60
N LYS A 211 -10.92 -6.50 -2.59
CA LYS A 211 -11.78 -5.36 -2.96
C LYS A 211 -13.19 -5.79 -3.32
N THR A 212 -13.27 -6.71 -4.27
CA THR A 212 -14.56 -7.19 -4.80
C THR A 212 -15.18 -8.23 -3.89
N PHE A 213 -14.35 -8.87 -3.05
CA PHE A 213 -14.72 -10.04 -2.25
C PHE A 213 -15.21 -11.21 -3.12
N THR A 214 -14.71 -11.27 -4.35
CA THR A 214 -15.02 -12.30 -5.35
C THR A 214 -13.77 -12.82 -6.07
N THR A 215 -12.58 -12.36 -5.66
CA THR A 215 -11.31 -12.83 -6.21
C THR A 215 -11.16 -14.32 -5.92
N GLN A 216 -11.12 -15.15 -6.97
CA GLN A 216 -11.18 -16.60 -6.85
C GLN A 216 -10.14 -17.13 -5.87
N GLU A 217 -8.88 -16.74 -6.04
CA GLU A 217 -7.77 -17.21 -5.21
C GLU A 217 -7.95 -16.84 -3.74
N THR A 218 -8.38 -15.60 -3.48
CA THR A 218 -8.61 -15.12 -2.10
C THR A 218 -9.80 -15.82 -1.45
N ILE A 219 -10.92 -15.97 -2.17
CA ILE A 219 -12.14 -16.53 -1.61
C ILE A 219 -12.01 -18.02 -1.38
N THR A 220 -11.40 -18.77 -2.31
CA THR A 220 -11.12 -20.19 -2.12
C THR A 220 -10.23 -20.41 -0.89
N ASN A 221 -9.14 -19.65 -0.74
CA ASN A 221 -8.29 -19.74 0.46
C ASN A 221 -9.04 -19.33 1.75
N ALA A 222 -9.90 -18.32 1.69
CA ALA A 222 -10.71 -17.89 2.82
C ALA A 222 -11.73 -18.95 3.25
N GLU A 223 -12.36 -19.63 2.29
CA GLU A 223 -13.28 -20.74 2.54
C GLU A 223 -12.53 -21.95 3.13
N THR A 224 -11.37 -22.32 2.60
CA THR A 224 -10.50 -23.36 3.19
C THR A 224 -10.13 -23.04 4.64
N ALA A 225 -9.76 -21.78 4.94
CA ALA A 225 -9.46 -21.35 6.30
C ALA A 225 -10.69 -21.40 7.22
N LYS A 226 -11.87 -21.02 6.71
CA LYS A 226 -13.14 -21.06 7.45
C LYS A 226 -13.56 -22.49 7.76
N GLU A 227 -13.46 -23.40 6.79
CA GLU A 227 -13.72 -24.83 7.00
C GLU A 227 -12.79 -25.42 8.06
N TRP A 228 -11.48 -25.18 7.93
CA TRP A 228 -10.49 -25.61 8.93
C TRP A 228 -10.80 -25.08 10.34
N PHE A 229 -11.19 -23.81 10.45
CA PHE A 229 -11.56 -23.20 11.72
C PHE A 229 -12.81 -23.85 12.33
N LEU A 230 -13.85 -24.10 11.52
CA LEU A 230 -15.12 -24.65 11.97
C LEU A 230 -15.02 -26.13 12.39
N LEU A 231 -14.05 -26.88 11.88
CA LEU A 231 -13.77 -28.24 12.39
C LEU A 231 -13.44 -28.24 13.89
N SER A 232 -12.81 -27.17 14.38
CA SER A 232 -12.43 -27.01 15.80
C SER A 232 -13.45 -26.23 16.60
N ALA A 233 -13.92 -25.09 16.10
CA ALA A 233 -14.85 -24.22 16.81
C ALA A 233 -16.28 -24.81 16.89
N LYS A 234 -16.71 -25.56 15.87
CA LYS A 234 -18.03 -26.19 15.74
C LYS A 234 -19.23 -25.25 15.95
N ASP A 235 -19.01 -23.96 15.82
CA ASP A 235 -20.02 -22.91 15.96
C ASP A 235 -19.82 -21.85 14.86
N PRO A 236 -20.75 -21.71 13.90
CA PRO A 236 -20.70 -20.66 12.89
C PRO A 236 -20.61 -19.24 13.46
N SER A 237 -21.17 -18.98 14.65
CA SER A 237 -21.12 -17.66 15.28
C SER A 237 -19.70 -17.24 15.65
N ALA A 238 -18.81 -18.21 15.90
CA ALA A 238 -17.42 -17.97 16.25
C ALA A 238 -16.60 -17.35 15.10
N VAL A 239 -17.07 -17.44 13.84
CA VAL A 239 -16.43 -16.81 12.67
C VAL A 239 -16.25 -15.31 12.89
N ALA A 240 -17.23 -14.63 13.51
CA ALA A 240 -17.16 -13.20 13.79
C ALA A 240 -15.99 -12.80 14.72
N LYS A 241 -15.44 -13.74 15.51
CA LYS A 241 -14.28 -13.49 16.38
C LYS A 241 -12.94 -13.76 15.70
N HIS A 242 -12.93 -14.49 14.58
CA HIS A 242 -11.72 -14.97 13.92
C HIS A 242 -11.56 -14.52 12.47
N PHE A 243 -12.56 -13.87 11.89
CA PHE A 243 -12.52 -13.39 10.52
C PHE A 243 -12.93 -11.92 10.44
N VAL A 244 -12.08 -11.13 9.80
CA VAL A 244 -12.35 -9.72 9.46
C VAL A 244 -12.14 -9.51 7.95
N ALA A 245 -12.79 -8.51 7.37
CA ALA A 245 -12.74 -8.27 5.93
C ALA A 245 -12.15 -6.90 5.59
N LEU A 246 -11.28 -6.84 4.59
CA LEU A 246 -10.88 -5.60 3.92
C LEU A 246 -11.53 -5.58 2.54
N SER A 247 -12.62 -4.84 2.40
CA SER A 247 -13.46 -4.92 1.19
C SER A 247 -14.25 -3.65 0.95
N THR A 248 -14.78 -3.52 -0.26
CA THR A 248 -15.79 -2.51 -0.62
C THR A 248 -17.18 -3.13 -0.82
N ASN A 249 -17.30 -4.44 -0.64
CA ASN A 249 -18.50 -5.23 -0.94
C ASN A 249 -19.14 -5.79 0.33
N THR A 250 -19.94 -4.96 1.00
CA THR A 250 -20.65 -5.31 2.24
C THR A 250 -21.53 -6.55 2.08
N THR A 251 -22.17 -6.70 0.93
CA THR A 251 -23.07 -7.84 0.65
C THR A 251 -22.30 -9.16 0.69
N LYS A 252 -21.21 -9.26 -0.07
CA LYS A 252 -20.40 -10.49 -0.12
C LYS A 252 -19.69 -10.80 1.20
N VAL A 253 -19.29 -9.77 1.96
CA VAL A 253 -18.72 -9.95 3.31
C VAL A 253 -19.74 -10.55 4.27
N LYS A 254 -20.99 -10.06 4.24
CA LYS A 254 -22.10 -10.62 5.03
C LYS A 254 -22.41 -12.06 4.63
N GLU A 255 -22.52 -12.32 3.32
CA GLU A 255 -22.75 -13.68 2.79
C GLU A 255 -21.70 -14.69 3.24
N PHE A 256 -20.44 -14.27 3.38
CA PHE A 256 -19.37 -15.13 3.88
C PHE A 256 -19.50 -15.48 5.38
N GLY A 257 -20.21 -14.64 6.15
CA GLY A 257 -20.42 -14.80 7.59
C GLY A 257 -19.59 -13.87 8.48
N ILE A 258 -18.96 -12.83 7.91
CA ILE A 258 -18.21 -11.83 8.68
C ILE A 258 -19.17 -10.74 9.16
N ASP A 259 -19.06 -10.36 10.44
CA ASP A 259 -19.79 -9.24 11.02
C ASP A 259 -19.47 -7.94 10.24
N PRO A 260 -20.46 -7.17 9.78
CA PRO A 260 -20.24 -5.87 9.14
C PRO A 260 -19.40 -4.90 9.97
N GLN A 261 -19.45 -4.99 11.31
CA GLN A 261 -18.60 -4.20 12.20
C GLN A 261 -17.12 -4.57 12.05
N ASN A 262 -16.82 -5.78 11.59
CA ASN A 262 -15.48 -6.28 11.29
C ASN A 262 -15.09 -6.10 9.81
N MET A 263 -15.89 -5.36 9.03
CA MET A 263 -15.50 -4.92 7.70
C MET A 263 -14.79 -3.57 7.74
N PHE A 264 -13.64 -3.51 7.11
CA PHE A 264 -12.77 -2.36 7.02
C PHE A 264 -12.80 -1.82 5.59
N GLU A 265 -13.58 -0.76 5.42
CA GLU A 265 -13.91 -0.21 4.11
C GLU A 265 -12.72 0.52 3.47
N PHE A 266 -12.75 0.58 2.15
CA PHE A 266 -11.94 1.48 1.35
C PHE A 266 -12.70 1.86 0.07
N TRP A 267 -12.19 2.81 -0.71
CA TRP A 267 -12.90 3.32 -1.89
C TRP A 267 -12.27 2.85 -3.19
N ASP A 268 -13.05 2.97 -4.25
CA ASP A 268 -12.63 2.69 -5.62
C ASP A 268 -11.73 3.82 -6.18
N VAL A 269 -10.60 4.08 -5.53
CA VAL A 269 -9.57 5.01 -5.98
C VAL A 269 -8.47 4.25 -6.74
N SER A 270 -8.84 3.80 -7.94
CA SER A 270 -8.04 3.09 -8.97
C SER A 270 -7.27 1.81 -8.60
N LYS A 271 -7.10 0.93 -9.61
CA LYS A 271 -6.48 -0.40 -9.52
C LYS A 271 -4.94 -0.42 -9.68
N SER A 272 -4.24 0.72 -9.72
CA SER A 272 -2.81 0.69 -10.05
C SER A 272 -2.01 -0.09 -9.00
N MET A 273 -0.95 -0.79 -9.42
CA MET A 273 -0.02 -1.50 -8.52
C MET A 273 0.58 -0.58 -7.43
N THR A 274 0.42 0.75 -7.57
CA THR A 274 0.86 1.79 -6.65
C THR A 274 -0.18 2.20 -5.59
N THR A 275 -1.49 1.99 -5.79
CA THR A 275 -2.55 2.41 -4.83
C THR A 275 -2.82 1.39 -3.73
N VAL A 276 -2.52 0.11 -3.97
CA VAL A 276 -2.94 -0.98 -3.08
C VAL A 276 -2.06 -1.19 -1.83
N PRO A 277 -0.73 -0.93 -1.83
CA PRO A 277 0.09 -1.10 -0.63
C PRO A 277 -0.31 -0.20 0.54
N GLN A 278 -0.88 0.98 0.29
CA GLN A 278 -1.06 1.99 1.35
C GLN A 278 -2.28 1.73 2.23
N MET A 279 -3.48 1.46 1.67
CA MET A 279 -4.65 1.18 2.51
C MET A 279 -4.77 -0.28 2.96
N ARG A 280 -4.13 -1.24 2.27
CA ARG A 280 -4.11 -2.65 2.67
C ARG A 280 -2.91 -3.00 3.54
N GLY A 281 -1.74 -2.41 3.28
CA GLY A 281 -0.53 -2.54 4.09
C GLY A 281 -0.71 -2.08 5.52
N LEU A 282 -1.33 -0.91 5.74
CA LEU A 282 -1.56 -0.34 7.07
C LEU A 282 -2.31 -1.30 8.04
N ARG A 283 -3.04 -2.31 7.55
CA ARG A 283 -3.93 -3.11 8.41
C ARG A 283 -3.26 -4.34 9.02
N GLY A 284 -2.38 -5.03 8.28
CA GLY A 284 -1.45 -6.00 8.86
C GLY A 284 -0.35 -5.30 9.69
N LEU A 285 0.15 -4.17 9.18
CA LEU A 285 1.17 -3.37 9.85
C LEU A 285 0.72 -2.81 11.21
N GLY A 286 -0.51 -2.28 11.32
CA GLY A 286 -1.00 -1.73 12.58
C GLY A 286 -1.08 -2.78 13.69
N MET A 287 -1.34 -4.04 13.32
CA MET A 287 -1.32 -5.17 14.26
C MET A 287 0.11 -5.60 14.59
N THR A 288 1.02 -5.69 13.61
CA THR A 288 2.40 -6.12 13.84
C THR A 288 3.26 -5.08 14.53
N VAL A 289 3.32 -3.85 14.01
CA VAL A 289 4.22 -2.79 14.49
C VAL A 289 3.52 -1.75 15.37
N GLY A 290 2.20 -1.81 15.52
CA GLY A 290 1.44 -0.85 16.32
C GLY A 290 1.14 0.46 15.57
N HIS A 291 0.02 1.09 15.91
CA HIS A 291 -0.50 2.27 15.19
C HIS A 291 0.42 3.50 15.24
N ARG A 292 1.24 3.67 16.30
CA ARG A 292 2.19 4.79 16.42
C ARG A 292 3.29 4.72 15.36
N ASN A 293 3.82 3.52 15.10
CA ASN A 293 4.83 3.28 14.05
C ASN A 293 4.27 3.46 12.63
N MET A 294 2.96 3.63 12.48
CA MET A 294 2.32 3.94 11.21
C MET A 294 1.94 5.42 11.05
N GLY A 295 2.36 6.28 11.98
CA GLY A 295 2.03 7.71 11.94
C GLY A 295 0.55 8.01 12.17
N LEU A 296 -0.22 7.09 12.77
CA LEU A 296 -1.66 7.24 13.05
C LEU A 296 -1.97 7.86 14.43
N GLY A 297 -1.07 8.68 14.97
CA GLY A 297 -1.28 9.48 16.19
C GLY A 297 -1.03 10.96 15.95
N PRO A 298 -1.49 11.86 16.85
CA PRO A 298 -0.93 13.20 16.91
C PRO A 298 0.59 13.11 17.09
N GLY A 299 1.32 13.95 16.36
CA GLY A 299 2.76 14.06 16.52
C GLY A 299 3.12 14.41 17.97
N SER A 300 4.31 13.96 18.38
CA SER A 300 4.97 14.16 19.67
C SER A 300 4.28 13.56 20.90
N GLU A 301 4.79 12.41 21.32
CA GLU A 301 5.27 12.17 22.69
C GLU A 301 6.20 10.95 22.62
N ALA A 302 7.49 11.25 22.48
CA ALA A 302 8.59 10.36 22.85
C ALA A 302 9.04 10.74 24.26
#